data_AF-A0A023Q0L0-F1
#
_entry.id   AF-A0A023Q0L0-F1
#
_cell.length_a   1.000
_cell.length_b   1.000
_cell.length_c   1.000
_cell.angle_alpha   90.00
_cell.angle_beta   90.00
_cell.angle_gamma   90.00
#
_symmetry.space_group_name_H-M   'P 1'
#
loop_
_entity.id
_entity.type
_entity.pdbx_description
1 polymer ?
#
loop_
_entity_poly.entity_id
_entity_poly.type
_entity_poly.pdbx_seq_one_letter_code
_entity_poly.pdbx_strand_id
1 'polypeptide(L)'
;MIKKARFTKNKIMLGLGAAIFGTVGMHAQAANFQVGDFEITFDSTFSYGQSIRVEDRDFGIIGKSNHPRFNWTGYNASTGNTLYSSSQVWSQEGAYSNNGDAGNLNFDSGDTFSQLLKGTHEFAITKDNYGFFSRFMYFYDFAMEDGDFAYSNPVSGQKVDPCADDDTKEQVCSDARLLDAICLG
;
A
#
# COMPACT_ATOMS: atom_id res chain seq x y z
N MET A 1 -16.28 -18.55 -15.41
CA MET A 1 -15.43 -18.69 -16.61
C MET A 1 -14.05 -18.14 -16.26
N ILE A 2 -13.08 -19.03 -16.05
CA ILE A 2 -11.70 -18.66 -15.65
C ILE A 2 -10.93 -18.36 -16.94
N LYS A 3 -10.41 -17.13 -17.09
CA LYS A 3 -9.59 -16.76 -18.26
C LYS A 3 -8.29 -17.56 -18.23
N LYS A 4 -8.00 -18.24 -19.34
CA LYS A 4 -6.85 -19.12 -19.51
C LYS A 4 -5.58 -18.28 -19.66
N ALA A 5 -4.61 -18.43 -18.76
CA ALA A 5 -3.31 -17.76 -18.86
C ALA A 5 -2.56 -18.23 -20.13
N ARG A 6 -2.20 -17.28 -20.99
CA ARG A 6 -1.26 -17.47 -22.10
C ARG A 6 0.02 -16.76 -21.73
N PHE A 7 1.05 -17.43 -21.22
CA PHE A 7 2.45 -17.03 -21.39
C PHE A 7 3.36 -18.20 -21.00
N THR A 8 4.17 -18.67 -21.95
CA THR A 8 5.18 -19.71 -21.77
C THR A 8 6.48 -19.10 -21.26
N LYS A 9 7.09 -19.72 -20.23
CA LYS A 9 8.34 -19.30 -19.58
C LYS A 9 9.48 -19.04 -20.58
N ASN A 10 10.06 -17.84 -20.58
CA ASN A 10 11.37 -17.56 -21.17
C ASN A 10 12.35 -17.12 -20.07
N LYS A 11 13.59 -17.62 -20.11
CA LYS A 11 14.56 -17.59 -19.01
C LYS A 11 15.32 -16.24 -18.87
N ILE A 12 14.69 -15.11 -19.16
CA ILE A 12 15.33 -13.78 -19.06
C ILE A 12 14.40 -12.79 -18.36
N MET A 13 13.99 -13.10 -17.13
CA MET A 13 13.39 -12.09 -16.25
C MET A 13 14.03 -12.23 -14.88
N LEU A 14 15.31 -11.85 -14.81
CA LEU A 14 15.93 -11.52 -13.54
C LEU A 14 15.25 -10.25 -13.04
N GLY A 15 14.57 -10.38 -11.91
CA GLY A 15 13.78 -9.36 -11.26
C GLY A 15 14.60 -8.12 -10.92
N LEU A 16 14.03 -6.98 -11.31
CA LEU A 16 14.36 -5.66 -10.82
C LEU A 16 13.03 -4.93 -10.74
N GLY A 17 12.40 -5.02 -9.56
CA GLY A 17 11.14 -4.35 -9.27
C GLY A 17 11.29 -2.85 -9.42
N ALA A 18 10.90 -2.32 -10.59
CA ALA A 18 10.82 -0.90 -10.85
C ALA A 18 9.37 -0.44 -10.66
N ALA A 19 9.05 0.07 -9.47
CA ALA A 19 7.85 0.86 -9.27
C ALA A 19 8.05 2.21 -9.99
N ILE A 20 7.25 2.49 -11.01
CA ILE A 20 7.23 3.81 -11.67
C ILE A 20 6.35 4.73 -10.82
N PHE A 21 6.96 5.57 -9.99
CA PHE A 21 6.25 6.66 -9.31
C PHE A 21 6.02 7.82 -10.29
N GLY A 22 4.80 7.95 -10.81
CA GLY A 22 4.35 9.15 -11.51
C GLY A 22 3.70 10.12 -10.53
N THR A 23 4.47 11.01 -9.91
CA THR A 23 3.89 12.11 -9.12
C THR A 23 3.65 13.32 -10.03
N VAL A 24 2.39 13.69 -10.22
CA VAL A 24 2.04 14.98 -10.80
C VAL A 24 1.88 15.98 -9.64
N GLY A 25 2.90 16.80 -9.40
CA GLY A 25 2.81 17.88 -8.43
C GLY A 25 1.92 18.98 -8.98
N MET A 26 0.71 19.15 -8.42
CA MET A 26 -0.17 20.25 -8.80
C MET A 26 0.09 21.47 -7.90
N HIS A 27 0.31 22.60 -8.57
CA HIS A 27 0.39 24.00 -8.12
C HIS A 27 0.39 24.25 -6.60
N ALA A 28 1.50 24.77 -6.08
CA ALA A 28 1.52 25.49 -4.82
C ALA A 28 0.58 26.71 -4.91
N GLN A 29 -0.54 26.69 -4.17
CA GLN A 29 -1.40 27.85 -3.96
C GLN A 29 -0.95 28.52 -2.66
N ALA A 30 -0.28 29.66 -2.81
CA ALA A 30 0.17 30.51 -1.72
C ALA A 30 -0.81 31.68 -1.56
N ALA A 31 -1.36 31.88 -0.38
CA ALA A 31 -2.15 33.05 -0.03
C ALA A 31 -1.40 33.88 1.02
N ASN A 32 -1.06 35.12 0.66
CA ASN A 32 -0.36 36.05 1.53
C ASN A 32 -1.31 37.18 1.94
N PHE A 33 -1.43 37.41 3.24
CA PHE A 33 -2.29 38.44 3.79
C PHE A 33 -1.55 39.23 4.87
N GLN A 34 -1.77 40.54 4.86
CA GLN A 34 -1.19 41.46 5.83
C GLN A 34 -2.32 42.02 6.68
N VAL A 35 -2.23 41.83 8.00
CA VAL A 35 -3.22 42.32 8.98
C VAL A 35 -2.49 43.15 10.03
N GLY A 36 -2.52 44.47 9.87
CA GLY A 36 -1.71 45.37 10.70
C GLY A 36 -0.22 45.15 10.45
N ASP A 37 0.53 44.85 11.52
CA ASP A 37 1.98 44.55 11.45
C ASP A 37 2.27 43.05 11.30
N PHE A 38 1.22 42.23 11.18
CA PHE A 38 1.38 40.79 10.99
C PHE A 38 1.37 40.45 9.51
N GLU A 39 2.43 39.78 9.06
CA GLU A 39 2.46 39.10 7.77
C GLU A 39 2.09 37.63 7.98
N ILE A 40 1.12 37.16 7.22
CA ILE A 40 0.62 35.80 7.35
C ILE A 40 0.66 35.13 5.98
N THR A 41 1.30 33.97 5.93
CA THR A 41 1.41 33.15 4.72
C THR A 41 0.74 31.80 4.95
N PHE A 42 -0.03 31.38 3.96
CA PHE A 42 -0.61 30.04 3.92
C PHE A 42 -0.32 29.39 2.58
N ASP A 43 0.51 28.36 2.62
CA ASP A 43 0.96 27.62 1.44
C ASP A 43 0.33 26.24 1.44
N SER A 44 -0.29 25.85 0.32
CA SER A 44 -0.92 24.54 0.16
C SER A 44 -0.32 23.82 -1.04
N THR A 45 0.07 22.56 -0.86
CA THR A 45 0.57 21.69 -1.92
C THR A 45 -0.22 20.39 -1.94
N PHE A 46 -0.68 20.00 -3.13
CA PHE A 46 -1.42 18.77 -3.36
C PHE A 46 -0.66 17.87 -4.33
N SER A 47 -0.59 16.59 -3.99
CA SER A 47 0.05 15.56 -4.83
C SER A 47 -0.91 14.38 -5.00
N TYR A 48 -1.00 13.89 -6.23
CA TYR A 48 -1.63 12.61 -6.53
C TYR A 48 -0.59 11.67 -7.16
N GLY A 49 -0.53 10.43 -6.67
CA GLY A 49 0.37 9.40 -7.16
C GLY A 49 -0.35 8.07 -7.31
N GLN A 50 -0.05 7.35 -8.38
CA GLN A 50 -0.58 6.01 -8.63
C GLN A 50 0.58 5.04 -8.86
N SER A 51 0.53 3.87 -8.22
CA SER A 51 1.53 2.81 -8.36
C SER A 51 0.88 1.54 -8.91
N ILE A 52 1.43 1.07 -10.03
CA ILE A 52 0.93 -0.11 -10.76
C ILE A 52 1.99 -1.19 -10.71
N ARG A 53 1.56 -2.43 -10.49
CA ARG A 53 2.42 -3.59 -10.56
C ARG A 53 2.74 -3.89 -12.03
N VAL A 54 4.03 -3.98 -12.36
CA VAL A 54 4.47 -4.25 -13.74
C VAL A 54 4.91 -5.70 -13.96
N GLU A 55 5.36 -6.37 -12.90
CA GLU A 55 5.84 -7.74 -12.98
C GLU A 55 4.71 -8.75 -12.79
N ASP A 56 4.79 -9.86 -13.51
CA ASP A 56 3.94 -11.02 -13.28
C ASP A 56 4.15 -11.58 -11.87
N ARG A 57 3.17 -12.38 -11.44
CA ARG A 57 3.22 -13.07 -10.15
C ARG A 57 4.38 -14.07 -10.11
N ASP A 58 5.25 -13.93 -9.12
CA ASP A 58 6.33 -14.89 -8.88
C ASP A 58 5.87 -15.98 -7.91
N PHE A 59 5.71 -17.20 -8.43
CA PHE A 59 5.32 -18.37 -7.66
C PHE A 59 6.42 -18.90 -6.74
N GLY A 60 7.68 -18.50 -6.95
CA GLY A 60 8.82 -18.91 -6.11
C GLY A 60 8.81 -18.27 -4.72
N ILE A 61 8.17 -17.10 -4.59
CA ILE A 61 8.06 -16.36 -3.32
C ILE A 61 6.69 -16.50 -2.65
N ILE A 62 5.75 -17.21 -3.29
CA ILE A 62 4.48 -17.60 -2.67
C ILE A 62 4.74 -18.78 -1.73
N GLY A 63 4.23 -18.71 -0.49
CA GLY A 63 4.35 -19.81 0.46
C GLY A 63 3.76 -21.09 -0.14
N LYS A 64 4.45 -22.22 0.00
CA LYS A 64 4.01 -23.51 -0.59
C LYS A 64 2.57 -23.88 -0.22
N SER A 65 2.12 -23.55 0.99
CA SER A 65 0.75 -23.75 1.46
C SER A 65 -0.27 -22.80 0.82
N ASN A 66 0.16 -21.58 0.48
CA ASN A 66 -0.67 -20.53 -0.14
C ASN A 66 -0.69 -20.62 -1.67
N HIS A 67 0.01 -21.60 -2.25
CA HIS A 67 0.07 -21.75 -3.69
C HIS A 67 -1.34 -21.92 -4.28
N PRO A 68 -1.77 -21.12 -5.30
CA PRO A 68 -3.12 -21.18 -5.89
C PRO A 68 -3.55 -22.52 -6.51
N ARG A 69 -2.68 -23.54 -6.49
CA ARG A 69 -2.98 -24.89 -6.99
C ARG A 69 -3.70 -25.73 -5.94
N PHE A 70 -3.57 -25.35 -4.67
CA PHE A 70 -4.20 -26.05 -3.56
C PHE A 70 -5.57 -25.44 -3.28
N ASN A 71 -6.56 -26.31 -3.13
CA ASN A 71 -7.87 -25.93 -2.65
C ASN A 71 -8.07 -26.54 -1.27
N TRP A 72 -8.06 -25.71 -0.23
CA TRP A 72 -8.22 -26.14 1.16
C TRP A 72 -9.68 -26.18 1.62
N THR A 73 -10.66 -25.99 0.71
CA THR A 73 -12.08 -26.04 1.06
C THR A 73 -12.43 -27.39 1.69
N GLY A 74 -12.92 -27.34 2.94
CA GLY A 74 -13.28 -28.53 3.71
C GLY A 74 -12.11 -29.16 4.48
N TYR A 75 -10.89 -28.61 4.39
CA TYR A 75 -9.75 -29.05 5.20
C TYR A 75 -10.06 -28.93 6.69
N ASN A 76 -9.86 -30.02 7.42
CA ASN A 76 -10.05 -30.03 8.87
C ASN A 76 -9.15 -31.08 9.50
N ALA A 77 -8.06 -30.62 10.14
CA ALA A 77 -7.09 -31.48 10.80
C ALA A 77 -7.64 -32.20 12.05
N SER A 78 -8.62 -31.63 12.74
CA SER A 78 -9.17 -32.21 13.97
C SER A 78 -10.17 -33.34 13.72
N THR A 79 -10.82 -33.35 12.56
CA THR A 79 -11.73 -34.42 12.11
C THR A 79 -11.05 -35.44 11.19
N GLY A 80 -9.75 -35.28 10.94
CA GLY A 80 -8.97 -36.17 10.08
C GLY A 80 -9.13 -35.92 8.58
N ASN A 81 -9.83 -34.85 8.17
CA ASN A 81 -9.97 -34.48 6.77
C ASN A 81 -8.77 -33.66 6.28
N THR A 82 -7.63 -34.33 6.10
CA THR A 82 -6.42 -33.75 5.51
C THR A 82 -6.41 -33.98 4.00
N LEU A 83 -6.66 -32.90 3.23
CA LEU A 83 -6.79 -32.97 1.76
C LEU A 83 -5.48 -33.25 1.04
N TYR A 84 -4.37 -32.75 1.59
CA TYR A 84 -3.03 -32.91 1.02
C TYR A 84 -2.08 -33.39 2.11
N SER A 85 -1.22 -34.36 1.78
CA SER A 85 -0.14 -34.77 2.66
C SER A 85 0.95 -33.68 2.69
N SER A 86 1.72 -33.65 3.77
CA SER A 86 2.88 -32.76 3.85
C SER A 86 3.79 -32.94 2.63
N SER A 87 4.12 -34.18 2.25
CA SER A 87 5.01 -34.43 1.10
C SER A 87 4.48 -33.85 -0.22
N GLN A 88 3.15 -33.87 -0.43
CA GLN A 88 2.54 -33.25 -1.60
C GLN A 88 2.72 -31.73 -1.61
N VAL A 89 2.55 -31.07 -0.46
CA VAL A 89 2.76 -29.62 -0.32
C VAL A 89 4.24 -29.24 -0.45
N TRP A 90 5.14 -29.96 0.22
CA TRP A 90 6.57 -29.66 0.21
C TRP A 90 7.24 -29.90 -1.15
N SER A 91 6.71 -30.81 -1.97
CA SER A 91 7.20 -31.09 -3.33
C SER A 91 6.98 -29.94 -4.32
N GLN A 92 6.15 -28.97 -3.97
CA GLN A 92 5.79 -27.86 -4.82
C GLN A 92 6.86 -26.75 -4.84
N GLU A 93 6.92 -26.04 -5.95
CA GLU A 93 7.61 -24.75 -6.07
C GLU A 93 6.93 -23.71 -5.17
N GLY A 94 7.74 -22.89 -4.49
CA GLY A 94 7.29 -21.84 -3.57
C GLY A 94 8.22 -21.66 -2.37
N ALA A 95 7.98 -20.58 -1.63
CA ALA A 95 8.70 -20.23 -0.41
C ALA A 95 8.26 -21.09 0.78
N TYR A 96 9.14 -21.23 1.76
CA TYR A 96 8.82 -21.93 3.01
C TYR A 96 8.02 -21.09 4.01
N SER A 97 7.99 -19.77 3.81
CA SER A 97 7.21 -18.83 4.61
C SER A 97 6.05 -18.28 3.79
N ASN A 98 4.93 -18.07 4.46
CA ASN A 98 3.72 -17.42 3.96
C ASN A 98 3.60 -15.95 4.41
N ASN A 99 4.61 -15.40 5.10
CA ASN A 99 4.51 -14.04 5.66
C ASN A 99 4.89 -12.95 4.66
N GLY A 100 5.54 -13.30 3.55
CA GLY A 100 6.06 -12.35 2.55
C GLY A 100 5.36 -12.42 1.20
N ASP A 101 4.29 -13.19 1.06
CA ASP A 101 3.68 -13.48 -0.23
C ASP A 101 2.44 -12.62 -0.56
N ALA A 102 1.94 -11.84 0.40
CA ALA A 102 0.72 -11.05 0.26
C ALA A 102 0.71 -10.16 -0.99
N GLY A 103 1.84 -9.51 -1.31
CA GLY A 103 1.94 -8.71 -2.54
C GLY A 103 1.73 -9.52 -3.83
N ASN A 104 2.23 -10.76 -3.88
CA ASN A 104 2.00 -11.68 -5.00
C ASN A 104 0.62 -12.33 -4.98
N LEU A 105 0.01 -12.49 -3.82
CA LEU A 105 -1.31 -13.09 -3.73
C LEU A 105 -2.41 -12.08 -4.10
N ASN A 106 -2.22 -10.81 -3.75
CA ASN A 106 -3.21 -9.75 -3.89
C ASN A 106 -3.17 -9.00 -5.23
N PHE A 107 -2.01 -8.93 -5.90
CA PHE A 107 -1.84 -8.08 -7.08
C PHE A 107 -1.20 -8.83 -8.24
N ASP A 108 -1.84 -8.77 -9.41
CA ASP A 108 -1.29 -9.21 -10.70
C ASP A 108 -0.66 -8.05 -11.48
N SER A 109 0.07 -8.37 -12.55
CA SER A 109 0.61 -7.36 -13.45
C SER A 109 -0.54 -6.53 -14.06
N GLY A 110 -0.40 -5.21 -13.99
CA GLY A 110 -1.40 -4.22 -14.38
C GLY A 110 -2.29 -3.75 -13.23
N ASP A 111 -2.29 -4.44 -12.08
CA ASP A 111 -3.10 -4.01 -10.94
C ASP A 111 -2.48 -2.81 -10.24
N THR A 112 -3.34 -1.88 -9.83
CA THR A 112 -2.93 -0.74 -9.01
C THR A 112 -2.91 -1.16 -7.55
N PHE A 113 -1.74 -1.04 -6.91
CA PHE A 113 -1.58 -1.39 -5.50
C PHE A 113 -1.47 -0.17 -4.59
N SER A 114 -1.43 1.05 -5.15
CA SER A 114 -1.47 2.30 -4.39
C SER A 114 -2.02 3.43 -5.25
N GLN A 115 -2.94 4.21 -4.69
CA GLN A 115 -3.54 5.41 -5.29
C GLN A 115 -3.59 6.51 -4.23
N LEU A 116 -2.49 7.24 -4.07
CA LEU A 116 -2.28 8.16 -2.97
C LEU A 116 -2.68 9.59 -3.36
N LEU A 117 -3.60 10.19 -2.61
CA LEU A 117 -3.81 11.63 -2.55
C LEU A 117 -3.15 12.17 -1.28
N LYS A 118 -2.29 13.19 -1.41
CA LYS A 118 -1.59 13.83 -0.30
C LYS A 118 -1.76 15.35 -0.34
N GLY A 119 -2.07 15.94 0.81
CA GLY A 119 -2.06 17.39 1.01
C GLY A 119 -1.06 17.78 2.09
N THR A 120 -0.28 18.83 1.84
CA THR A 120 0.59 19.46 2.83
C THR A 120 0.33 20.94 2.86
N HIS A 121 0.22 21.49 4.08
CA HIS A 121 -0.09 22.88 4.31
C HIS A 121 0.89 23.48 5.29
N GLU A 122 1.36 24.67 4.98
CA GLU A 122 2.27 25.45 5.80
C GLU A 122 1.60 26.78 6.14
N PHE A 123 1.69 27.15 7.40
CA PHE A 123 1.13 28.38 7.93
C PHE A 123 2.22 29.12 8.69
N ALA A 124 2.51 30.34 8.29
CA ALA A 124 3.46 31.21 8.98
C ALA A 124 2.81 32.54 9.34
N ILE A 125 3.08 33.03 10.55
CA ILE A 125 2.79 34.39 10.99
C ILE A 125 4.10 35.01 11.41
N THR A 126 4.42 36.21 10.95
CA THR A 126 5.57 36.99 11.39
C THR A 126 5.15 38.39 11.83
N LYS A 127 5.80 38.90 12.86
CA LYS A 127 5.70 40.29 13.34
C LYS A 127 7.03 40.71 13.95
N ASP A 128 7.69 41.67 13.33
CA ASP A 128 8.99 42.21 13.76
C ASP A 128 10.02 41.09 14.04
N ASN A 129 10.35 40.85 15.31
CA ASN A 129 11.31 39.82 15.76
C ASN A 129 10.63 38.50 16.17
N TYR A 130 9.30 38.43 16.14
CA TYR A 130 8.54 37.26 16.55
C TYR A 130 7.89 36.57 15.36
N GLY A 131 7.78 35.25 15.43
CA GLY A 131 7.09 34.47 14.42
C GLY A 131 6.50 33.19 14.97
N PHE A 132 5.56 32.64 14.22
CA PHE A 132 4.98 31.33 14.43
C PHE A 132 4.93 30.60 13.10
N PHE A 133 5.35 29.34 13.09
CA PHE A 133 5.27 28.47 11.93
C PHE A 133 4.59 27.17 12.34
N SER A 134 3.72 26.65 11.49
CA SER A 134 3.19 25.30 11.64
C SER A 134 3.00 24.62 10.30
N ARG A 135 3.26 23.32 10.26
CA ARG A 135 3.05 22.49 9.08
C ARG A 135 2.19 21.29 9.42
N PHE A 136 1.16 21.02 8.62
CA PHE A 136 0.35 19.81 8.72
C PHE A 136 0.28 19.07 7.39
N MET A 137 0.04 17.77 7.46
CA MET A 137 -0.03 16.87 6.32
C MET A 137 -1.18 15.89 6.51
N TYR A 138 -1.82 15.53 5.41
CA TYR A 138 -2.69 14.37 5.37
C TYR A 138 -2.49 13.59 4.08
N PHE A 139 -2.81 12.30 4.11
CA PHE A 139 -2.87 11.47 2.93
C PHE A 139 -4.00 10.44 3.01
N TYR A 140 -4.41 9.95 1.86
CA TYR A 140 -5.40 8.90 1.69
C TYR A 140 -5.03 8.05 0.48
N ASP A 141 -4.88 6.74 0.67
CA ASP A 141 -4.62 5.78 -0.39
C ASP A 141 -5.89 4.99 -0.73
N PHE A 142 -6.53 5.33 -1.85
CA PHE A 142 -7.78 4.71 -2.29
C PHE A 142 -7.63 3.19 -2.56
N ALA A 143 -6.44 2.75 -3.00
CA ALA A 143 -6.22 1.34 -3.29
C ALA A 143 -6.04 0.50 -2.02
N MET A 144 -5.63 1.12 -0.90
CA MET A 144 -5.49 0.43 0.38
C MET A 144 -6.75 0.53 1.23
N GLU A 145 -7.38 1.72 1.33
CA GLU A 145 -8.56 1.93 2.18
C GLU A 145 -9.83 1.29 1.59
N ASP A 146 -10.05 1.44 0.27
CA ASP A 146 -11.26 0.96 -0.41
C ASP A 146 -11.01 -0.29 -1.28
N GLY A 147 -9.77 -0.76 -1.35
CA GLY A 147 -9.36 -1.84 -2.25
C GLY A 147 -9.88 -3.21 -1.81
N ASP A 148 -10.34 -4.02 -2.77
CA ASP A 148 -10.70 -5.41 -2.52
C ASP A 148 -9.51 -6.35 -2.83
N PHE A 149 -8.82 -6.80 -1.78
CA PHE A 149 -7.69 -7.72 -1.90
C PHE A 149 -8.15 -9.12 -2.32
N ALA A 150 -7.49 -9.67 -3.35
CA ALA A 150 -7.86 -10.95 -3.95
C ALA A 150 -7.60 -12.16 -3.04
N TYR A 151 -6.63 -12.08 -2.12
CA TYR A 151 -6.27 -13.20 -1.25
C TYR A 151 -7.22 -13.33 -0.07
N SER A 152 -7.72 -14.55 0.13
CA SER A 152 -8.38 -14.98 1.35
C SER A 152 -7.62 -16.16 1.92
N ASN A 153 -7.43 -16.18 3.24
CA ASN A 153 -6.89 -17.32 3.95
C ASN A 153 -7.79 -18.53 3.68
N PRO A 154 -7.26 -19.62 3.12
CA PRO A 154 -8.08 -20.73 2.64
C PRO A 154 -8.57 -21.64 3.77
N VAL A 155 -8.09 -21.45 5.01
CA VAL A 155 -8.53 -22.17 6.20
C VAL A 155 -9.52 -21.34 7.03
N SER A 156 -9.21 -20.07 7.31
CA SER A 156 -10.09 -19.21 8.11
C SER A 156 -11.16 -18.47 7.29
N GLY A 157 -11.01 -18.39 5.97
CA GLY A 157 -11.88 -17.59 5.10
C GLY A 157 -11.74 -16.08 5.28
N GLN A 158 -10.78 -15.63 6.10
CA GLN A 158 -10.55 -14.22 6.35
C GLN A 158 -9.62 -13.63 5.29
N LYS A 159 -9.94 -12.42 4.85
CA LYS A 159 -9.05 -11.60 4.01
C LYS A 159 -8.01 -10.89 4.87
N VAL A 160 -6.88 -10.56 4.27
CA VAL A 160 -5.90 -9.67 4.89
C VAL A 160 -6.39 -8.25 4.65
N ASP A 161 -6.66 -7.54 5.74
CA ASP A 161 -7.05 -6.14 5.71
C ASP A 161 -5.92 -5.31 6.35
N PRO A 162 -5.15 -4.56 5.55
CA PRO A 162 -4.08 -3.68 6.04
C PRO A 162 -4.58 -2.54 6.92
N CYS A 163 -5.87 -2.18 6.86
CA CYS A 163 -6.45 -1.05 7.57
C CYS A 163 -7.27 -1.49 8.80
N ALA A 164 -7.27 -2.77 9.14
CA ALA A 164 -8.02 -3.32 10.28
C ALA A 164 -7.45 -2.93 11.65
N ASP A 165 -6.18 -2.52 11.69
CA ASP A 165 -5.48 -2.07 12.89
C ASP A 165 -5.17 -0.57 12.74
N ASP A 166 -5.44 0.21 13.79
CA ASP A 166 -5.36 1.67 13.74
C ASP A 166 -3.92 2.17 13.42
N ASP A 167 -2.90 1.56 14.03
CA ASP A 167 -1.50 1.92 13.77
C ASP A 167 -1.13 1.62 12.31
N THR A 168 -1.56 0.47 11.80
CA THR A 168 -1.28 0.07 10.41
C THR A 168 -2.01 0.97 9.42
N LYS A 169 -3.27 1.31 9.71
CA LYS A 169 -4.08 2.23 8.92
C LYS A 169 -3.40 3.59 8.75
N GLU A 170 -2.87 4.15 9.84
CA GLU A 170 -2.16 5.43 9.83
C GLU A 170 -0.86 5.41 8.99
N GLN A 171 -0.27 4.24 8.77
CA GLN A 171 0.95 4.11 7.97
C GLN A 171 0.66 3.84 6.48
N VAL A 172 -0.33 3.02 6.15
CA VAL A 172 -0.50 2.49 4.78
C VAL A 172 -1.81 2.89 4.10
N CYS A 173 -2.83 3.32 4.84
CA CYS A 173 -4.15 3.62 4.28
C CYS A 173 -4.46 5.10 4.31
N SER A 174 -4.47 5.73 5.49
CA SER A 174 -4.79 7.16 5.61
C SER A 174 -4.32 7.73 6.93
N ASP A 175 -3.88 8.99 6.93
CA ASP A 175 -3.50 9.70 8.14
C ASP A 175 -3.56 11.22 7.95
N ALA A 176 -3.72 11.94 9.07
CA ALA A 176 -3.66 13.39 9.15
C ALA A 176 -2.89 13.80 10.41
N ARG A 177 -1.76 14.47 10.23
CA ARG A 177 -0.83 14.80 11.34
C ARG A 177 -0.29 16.22 11.26
N LEU A 178 -0.02 16.78 12.44
CA LEU A 178 0.83 17.96 12.59
C LEU A 178 2.29 17.51 12.49
N LEU A 179 3.07 18.12 11.60
CA LEU A 179 4.47 17.79 11.40
C LEU A 179 5.36 18.59 12.37
N ASP A 180 5.13 19.90 12.44
CA ASP A 180 5.88 20.78 13.31
C ASP A 180 5.06 22.04 13.66
N ALA A 181 5.40 22.64 14.79
CA ALA A 181 4.92 23.94 15.22
C ALA A 181 6.05 24.63 16.00
N ILE A 182 6.46 25.82 15.55
CA ILE A 182 7.67 26.50 16.02
C ILE A 182 7.33 27.96 16.31
N CYS A 183 7.72 28.43 17.50
CA CYS A 183 7.71 29.86 17.83
C CYS A 183 9.13 30.43 17.65
N LEU A 184 9.23 31.53 16.92
CA LEU A 184 10.45 32.30 16.67
C LEU A 184 10.39 33.59 17.51
N GLY A 185 11.49 33.98 18.14
CA GLY A 185 11.60 35.15 19.00
C GLY A 185 13.04 35.53 19.31
#